data_AF-J7HAJ6-F1
#
_entry.id   AF-J7HAJ6-F1
#
_cell.length_a   1.000
_cell.length_b   1.000
_cell.length_c   1.000
_cell.angle_alpha   90.00
_cell.angle_beta   90.00
_cell.angle_gamma   90.00
#
_symmetry.space_group_name_H-M   'P 1'
#
loop_
_entity.id
_entity.type
_entity.pdbx_description
1 polymer ?
#
loop_
_entity_poly.entity_id
_entity_poly.type
_entity_poly.pdbx_seq_one_letter_code
_entity_poly.pdbx_strand_id
1 'polypeptide(L)'
;PPVLSSTEHAWLFKLMQPMKALLQVKEELEKNLGHEPTEGELAKATNMNIVQVKKQMEIGRAARNKLIKHNLRLVLFVINRYFQDFTNGSRFQDLCQAGVKGLITAIDRFEPKRRFRLSTYSLFWIRHAIIRSMTVSSFTRVSFGLES
;
A
#
# COMPACT_ATOMS: atom_id res chain seq x y z
N PRO A 1 -2.86 -3.50 -17.81
CA PRO A 1 -4.20 -2.86 -17.78
C PRO A 1 -4.11 -1.40 -18.26
N PRO A 2 -5.19 -0.82 -18.79
CA PRO A 2 -5.22 0.59 -19.19
C PRO A 2 -5.08 1.52 -17.97
N VAL A 3 -4.67 2.76 -18.20
CA VAL A 3 -4.59 3.78 -17.14
C VAL A 3 -6.01 4.17 -16.72
N LEU A 4 -6.26 4.24 -15.41
CA LEU A 4 -7.56 4.68 -14.89
C LEU A 4 -7.72 6.20 -15.04
N SER A 5 -8.93 6.62 -15.37
CA SER A 5 -9.32 8.03 -15.38
C SER A 5 -9.38 8.61 -13.95
N SER A 6 -9.35 9.94 -13.83
CA SER A 6 -9.46 10.62 -12.53
C SER A 6 -10.78 10.32 -11.81
N THR A 7 -11.87 10.17 -12.56
CA THR A 7 -13.20 9.82 -12.03
C THR A 7 -13.23 8.40 -11.50
N GLU A 8 -12.67 7.44 -12.23
CA GLU A 8 -12.53 6.05 -11.75
C GLU A 8 -11.66 5.96 -10.50
N HIS A 9 -10.55 6.70 -10.44
CA HIS A 9 -9.74 6.78 -9.23
C HIS A 9 -10.57 7.26 -8.03
N ALA A 10 -11.26 8.39 -8.17
CA ALA A 10 -12.10 8.95 -7.11
C ALA A 10 -13.18 7.95 -6.66
N TRP A 11 -13.81 7.26 -7.60
CA TRP A 11 -14.82 6.24 -7.31
C TRP A 11 -14.25 5.04 -6.56
N LEU A 12 -13.10 4.51 -6.97
CA LEU A 12 -12.44 3.39 -6.27
C LEU A 12 -12.03 3.78 -4.85
N PHE A 13 -11.50 5.00 -4.66
CA PHE A 13 -11.21 5.47 -3.31
C PHE A 13 -12.46 5.64 -2.46
N LYS A 14 -13.59 6.06 -3.05
CA LYS A 14 -14.89 6.12 -2.36
C LYS A 14 -15.34 4.71 -1.91
N LEU A 15 -15.19 3.70 -2.76
CA LEU A 15 -15.50 2.30 -2.42
C LEU A 15 -14.61 1.72 -1.33
N MET A 16 -13.37 2.21 -1.19
CA MET A 16 -12.47 1.78 -0.12
C MET A 16 -12.80 2.38 1.25
N GLN A 17 -13.56 3.49 1.32
CA GLN A 17 -13.78 4.20 2.60
C GLN A 17 -14.46 3.34 3.67
N PRO A 18 -15.54 2.58 3.37
CA PRO A 18 -16.19 1.74 4.37
C PRO A 18 -15.22 0.68 4.93
N MET A 19 -14.45 0.02 4.06
CA MET A 19 -13.42 -0.93 4.50
C MET A 19 -12.36 -0.25 5.37
N LYS A 20 -11.90 0.95 5.03
CA LYS A 20 -10.93 1.69 5.86
C LYS A 20 -11.49 1.99 7.25
N ALA A 21 -12.74 2.42 7.34
CA ALA A 21 -13.40 2.65 8.63
C ALA A 21 -13.52 1.36 9.45
N LEU A 22 -13.91 0.24 8.82
CA LEU A 22 -13.97 -1.07 9.48
C LEU A 22 -12.61 -1.52 10.01
N LEU A 23 -11.53 -1.31 9.24
CA LEU A 23 -10.17 -1.63 9.66
C LEU A 23 -9.71 -0.76 10.85
N GLN A 24 -10.08 0.52 10.87
CA GLN A 24 -9.79 1.40 12.01
C GLN A 24 -10.48 0.90 13.30
N VAL A 25 -11.77 0.60 13.22
CA VAL A 25 -12.52 0.04 14.36
C VAL A 25 -11.93 -1.31 14.79
N LYS A 26 -11.54 -2.17 13.83
CA LYS A 26 -10.87 -3.44 14.15
C LYS A 26 -9.57 -3.21 14.92
N GLU A 27 -8.74 -2.25 14.50
CA GLU A 27 -7.47 -1.94 15.17
C GLU A 27 -7.70 -1.38 16.59
N GLU A 28 -8.75 -0.57 16.80
CA GLU A 28 -9.13 -0.07 18.12
C GLU A 28 -9.62 -1.19 19.04
N LEU A 29 -10.44 -2.11 18.52
CA LEU A 29 -10.91 -3.28 19.26
C LEU A 29 -9.76 -4.22 19.61
N GLU A 30 -8.81 -4.45 18.70
CA GLU A 30 -7.63 -5.29 18.95
C GLU A 30 -6.79 -4.73 20.11
N LYS A 31 -6.62 -3.40 20.18
CA LYS A 31 -5.94 -2.72 21.29
C LYS A 31 -6.67 -2.88 22.62
N ASN A 32 -8.01 -2.89 22.60
CA ASN A 32 -8.82 -3.01 23.81
C ASN A 32 -8.95 -4.45 24.31
N LEU A 33 -9.04 -5.41 23.41
CA LEU A 33 -9.28 -6.83 23.72
C LEU A 33 -7.98 -7.64 23.88
N GLY A 34 -6.88 -7.18 23.28
CA GLY A 34 -5.61 -7.90 23.28
C GLY A 34 -5.58 -9.12 22.35
N HIS A 35 -6.61 -9.31 21.53
CA HIS A 35 -6.69 -10.35 20.49
C HIS A 35 -7.36 -9.82 19.22
N GLU A 36 -7.23 -10.57 18.12
CA GLU A 36 -7.87 -10.21 16.86
C GLU A 36 -9.41 -10.27 17.03
N PRO A 37 -10.14 -9.17 16.74
CA PRO A 37 -11.58 -9.13 16.90
C PRO A 37 -12.28 -10.07 15.91
N THR A 38 -13.26 -10.83 16.40
CA THR A 38 -14.07 -11.70 15.57
C THR A 38 -15.02 -10.87 14.70
N GLU A 39 -15.45 -11.39 13.54
CA GLU A 39 -16.42 -10.70 12.66
C GLU A 39 -17.70 -10.27 13.40
N GLY A 40 -18.15 -11.07 14.39
CA GLY A 40 -19.30 -10.75 15.23
C GLY A 40 -19.07 -9.57 16.20
N GLU A 41 -17.85 -9.41 16.71
CA GLU A 41 -17.48 -8.29 17.60
C GLU A 41 -17.35 -7.00 16.80
N LEU A 42 -16.76 -7.08 15.60
CA LEU A 42 -16.68 -5.96 14.68
C LEU A 42 -18.08 -5.49 14.23
N ALA A 43 -18.97 -6.44 13.92
CA ALA A 43 -20.36 -6.16 13.56
C ALA A 43 -21.13 -5.47 14.72
N LYS A 44 -20.94 -5.93 15.96
CA LYS A 44 -21.50 -5.29 17.15
C LYS A 44 -20.96 -3.86 17.34
N ALA A 45 -19.65 -3.66 17.20
CA ALA A 45 -19.02 -2.36 17.38
C ALA A 45 -19.45 -1.33 16.31
N THR A 46 -19.71 -1.79 15.08
CA THR A 46 -20.11 -0.91 13.97
C THR A 46 -21.64 -0.79 13.83
N ASN A 47 -22.40 -1.49 14.68
CA ASN A 47 -23.86 -1.62 14.62
C ASN A 47 -24.36 -2.08 13.24
N MET A 48 -23.65 -3.05 12.63
CA MET A 48 -23.95 -3.62 11.32
C MET A 48 -24.18 -5.12 11.40
N ASN A 49 -24.78 -5.71 10.36
CA ASN A 49 -24.84 -7.16 10.23
C ASN A 49 -23.47 -7.72 9.78
N ILE A 50 -23.07 -8.89 10.28
CA ILE A 50 -21.87 -9.65 9.86
C ILE A 50 -21.76 -9.75 8.34
N VAL A 51 -22.88 -10.02 7.66
CA VAL A 51 -22.93 -10.12 6.18
C VAL A 51 -22.58 -8.79 5.51
N GLN A 52 -23.02 -7.67 6.08
CA GLN A 52 -22.71 -6.33 5.56
C GLN A 52 -21.23 -5.98 5.77
N VAL A 53 -20.68 -6.29 6.95
CA VAL A 53 -19.25 -6.10 7.25
C VAL A 53 -18.40 -6.86 6.24
N LYS A 54 -18.67 -8.17 6.06
CA LYS A 54 -17.96 -9.01 5.09
C LYS A 54 -18.05 -8.46 3.66
N LYS A 55 -19.25 -8.03 3.24
CA LYS A 55 -19.46 -7.45 1.91
C LYS A 55 -18.67 -6.16 1.71
N GLN A 56 -18.66 -5.26 2.69
CA GLN A 56 -17.91 -4.01 2.61
C GLN A 56 -16.39 -4.25 2.58
N MET A 57 -15.91 -5.22 3.36
CA MET A 57 -14.50 -5.66 3.34
C MET A 57 -14.08 -6.17 1.96
N GLU A 58 -14.87 -7.06 1.36
CA GLU A 58 -14.56 -7.63 0.04
C GLU A 58 -14.60 -6.58 -1.08
N ILE A 59 -15.60 -5.69 -1.07
CA ILE A 59 -15.70 -4.60 -2.05
C ILE A 59 -14.49 -3.66 -1.94
N GLY A 60 -14.12 -3.27 -0.72
CA GLY A 60 -12.97 -2.41 -0.49
C GLY A 60 -11.66 -3.07 -0.91
N ARG A 61 -11.49 -4.37 -0.65
CA ARG A 61 -10.32 -5.15 -1.03
C ARG A 61 -10.20 -5.26 -2.55
N ALA A 62 -11.31 -5.51 -3.24
CA ALA A 62 -11.36 -5.53 -4.69
C ALA A 62 -11.01 -4.16 -5.30
N ALA A 63 -11.56 -3.07 -4.75
CA ALA A 63 -11.24 -1.71 -5.18
C ALA A 63 -9.75 -1.37 -4.99
N ARG A 64 -9.19 -1.71 -3.83
CA ARG A 64 -7.76 -1.55 -3.54
C ARG A 64 -6.89 -2.33 -4.51
N ASN A 65 -7.21 -3.59 -4.76
CA ASN A 65 -6.47 -4.45 -5.70
C ASN A 65 -6.53 -3.89 -7.13
N LYS A 66 -7.68 -3.34 -7.55
CA LYS A 66 -7.82 -2.68 -8.84
C LYS A 66 -6.92 -1.44 -8.94
N LEU A 67 -6.89 -0.58 -7.91
CA LEU A 67 -5.98 0.57 -7.86
C LEU A 67 -4.52 0.16 -7.99
N ILE A 68 -4.09 -0.86 -7.23
CA ILE A 68 -2.72 -1.37 -7.28
C ILE A 68 -2.41 -1.86 -8.70
N LYS A 69 -3.22 -2.79 -9.24
CA LYS A 69 -2.99 -3.42 -10.55
C LYS A 69 -2.87 -2.41 -11.68
N HIS A 70 -3.68 -1.35 -11.67
CA HIS A 70 -3.64 -0.31 -12.70
C HIS A 70 -2.48 0.69 -12.54
N ASN A 71 -1.88 0.80 -11.36
CA ASN A 71 -0.76 1.71 -11.09
C ASN A 71 0.62 1.01 -11.03
N LEU A 72 0.70 -0.31 -11.22
CA LEU A 72 1.98 -1.05 -11.20
C LEU A 72 3.02 -0.50 -12.21
N ARG A 73 2.59 -0.01 -13.38
CA ARG A 73 3.50 0.56 -14.39
C ARG A 73 4.26 1.79 -13.88
N LEU A 74 3.69 2.52 -12.91
CA LEU A 74 4.36 3.64 -12.26
C LEU A 74 5.60 3.19 -11.51
N VAL A 75 5.58 2.02 -10.88
CA VAL A 75 6.73 1.48 -10.15
C VAL A 75 7.90 1.27 -11.09
N LEU A 76 7.66 0.62 -12.23
CA LEU A 76 8.69 0.39 -13.24
C LEU A 76 9.23 1.71 -13.82
N PHE A 77 8.35 2.69 -14.08
CA PHE A 77 8.76 4.02 -14.52
C PHE A 77 9.69 4.70 -13.50
N VAL A 78 9.38 4.62 -12.20
CA VAL A 78 10.21 5.22 -11.15
C VAL A 78 11.56 4.52 -11.04
N ILE A 79 11.59 3.19 -11.11
CA ILE A 79 12.84 2.42 -11.09
C ILE A 79 13.72 2.81 -12.29
N ASN A 80 13.17 2.80 -13.51
CA ASN A 80 13.94 3.11 -14.70
C ASN A 80 14.42 4.57 -14.74
N ARG A 81 13.65 5.52 -14.19
CA ARG A 81 14.00 6.94 -14.20
C ARG A 81 15.07 7.31 -13.18
N TYR A 82 15.12 6.62 -12.04
CA TYR A 82 15.91 7.07 -10.89
C TYR A 82 16.89 6.05 -10.32
N PHE A 83 16.80 4.80 -10.77
CA PHE A 83 17.61 3.68 -10.31
C PHE A 83 18.09 2.83 -11.50
N GLN A 84 18.33 3.48 -12.64
CA GLN A 84 18.68 2.84 -13.91
C GLN A 84 19.89 1.89 -13.79
N ASP A 85 20.91 2.26 -13.01
CA ASP A 85 22.11 1.44 -12.83
C ASP A 85 21.82 0.09 -12.16
N PHE A 86 20.69 -0.04 -11.46
CA PHE A 86 20.28 -1.26 -10.77
C PHE A 86 19.26 -2.09 -11.57
N THR A 87 18.85 -1.66 -12.78
CA THR A 87 17.83 -2.38 -13.57
C THR A 87 18.34 -3.67 -14.20
N ASN A 88 19.65 -3.81 -14.37
CA ASN A 88 20.26 -4.94 -15.10
C ASN A 88 20.92 -5.97 -14.17
N GLY A 89 20.63 -5.92 -12.87
CA GLY A 89 21.27 -6.76 -11.86
C GLY A 89 20.32 -7.66 -11.08
N SER A 90 20.89 -8.57 -10.29
CA SER A 90 20.17 -9.50 -9.41
C SER A 90 19.23 -8.82 -8.40
N ARG A 91 19.43 -7.53 -8.14
CA ARG A 91 18.62 -6.73 -7.20
C ARG A 91 17.34 -6.14 -7.81
N PHE A 92 17.13 -6.24 -9.12
CA PHE A 92 15.98 -5.59 -9.77
C PHE A 92 14.64 -6.09 -9.20
N GLN A 93 14.53 -7.39 -8.91
CA GLN A 93 13.32 -7.98 -8.31
C GLN A 93 13.05 -7.40 -6.91
N ASP A 94 14.09 -7.21 -6.10
CA ASP A 94 13.97 -6.63 -4.76
C ASP A 94 13.51 -5.16 -4.83
N LEU A 95 14.04 -4.38 -5.78
CA LEU A 95 13.61 -3.00 -6.01
C LEU A 95 12.15 -2.95 -6.48
N CYS A 96 11.73 -3.87 -7.34
CA CYS A 96 10.34 -3.99 -7.77
C CYS A 96 9.43 -4.29 -6.58
N GLN A 97 9.77 -5.27 -5.75
CA GLN A 97 8.97 -5.61 -4.58
C GLN A 97 8.90 -4.45 -3.58
N ALA A 98 10.01 -3.78 -3.30
CA ALA A 98 10.06 -2.61 -2.44
C ALA A 98 9.21 -1.45 -3.01
N GLY A 99 9.33 -1.19 -4.32
CA GLY A 99 8.54 -0.18 -5.01
C GLY A 99 7.04 -0.48 -4.98
N VAL A 100 6.64 -1.75 -5.12
CA VAL A 100 5.25 -2.19 -4.97
C VAL A 100 4.74 -1.94 -3.54
N LYS A 101 5.53 -2.25 -2.51
CA LYS A 101 5.19 -1.92 -1.11
C LYS A 101 5.00 -0.40 -0.91
N GLY A 102 5.86 0.41 -1.54
CA GLY A 102 5.73 1.87 -1.56
C GLY A 102 4.43 2.35 -2.23
N LEU A 103 4.09 1.80 -3.41
CA LEU A 103 2.84 2.11 -4.11
C LEU A 103 1.61 1.74 -3.26
N ILE A 104 1.63 0.56 -2.63
CA ILE A 104 0.56 0.11 -1.74
C ILE A 104 0.37 1.08 -0.58
N THR A 105 1.47 1.48 0.07
CA THR A 105 1.46 2.46 1.16
C THR A 105 0.88 3.80 0.71
N ALA A 106 1.23 4.25 -0.50
CA ALA A 106 0.68 5.46 -1.08
C ALA A 106 -0.84 5.37 -1.26
N ILE A 107 -1.35 4.27 -1.83
CA ILE A 107 -2.78 4.06 -2.04
C ILE A 107 -3.54 4.01 -0.69
N ASP A 108 -2.97 3.36 0.31
CA ASP A 108 -3.60 3.24 1.63
C ASP A 108 -3.65 4.58 2.37
N ARG A 109 -2.69 5.47 2.15
CA ARG A 109 -2.61 6.79 2.81
C ARG A 109 -3.16 7.95 1.96
N PHE A 110 -3.45 7.72 0.69
CA PHE A 110 -3.90 8.78 -0.21
C PHE A 110 -5.30 9.28 0.17
N GLU A 111 -5.44 10.60 0.18
CA GLU A 111 -6.70 11.30 0.39
C GLU A 111 -7.13 12.02 -0.91
N PRO A 112 -8.19 11.55 -1.59
CA PRO A 112 -8.66 12.15 -2.85
C PRO A 112 -9.15 13.60 -2.74
N LYS A 113 -9.45 14.06 -1.51
CA LYS A 113 -9.90 15.43 -1.24
C LYS A 113 -8.78 16.46 -1.44
N ARG A 114 -7.51 16.04 -1.32
CA ARG A 114 -6.36 16.90 -1.57
C ARG A 114 -6.21 17.01 -3.09
N ARG A 115 -6.06 18.24 -3.64
CA ARG A 115 -6.04 18.55 -5.09
C ARG A 115 -4.81 18.01 -5.85
N PHE A 116 -4.28 16.86 -5.47
CA PHE A 116 -3.12 16.22 -6.08
C PHE A 116 -3.50 14.89 -6.72
N ARG A 117 -2.79 14.53 -7.80
CA ARG A 117 -2.96 13.24 -8.47
C ARG A 117 -2.30 12.13 -7.64
N LEU A 118 -2.90 10.94 -7.64
CA LEU A 118 -2.34 9.76 -6.98
C LEU A 118 -0.90 9.49 -7.44
N SER A 119 -0.62 9.62 -8.74
CA SER A 119 0.73 9.38 -9.29
C SER A 119 1.80 10.27 -8.68
N THR A 120 1.47 11.54 -8.41
CA THR A 120 2.37 12.49 -7.74
C THR A 120 2.68 12.04 -6.32
N TYR A 121 1.66 11.62 -5.56
CA TYR A 121 1.84 11.14 -4.19
C TYR A 121 2.60 9.80 -4.14
N SER A 122 2.26 8.87 -5.03
CA SER A 122 2.89 7.56 -5.13
C SER A 122 4.37 7.62 -5.47
N LEU A 123 4.81 8.61 -6.27
CA LEU A 123 6.21 8.79 -6.61
C LEU A 123 7.11 8.89 -5.37
N PHE A 124 6.69 9.68 -4.37
CA PHE A 124 7.43 9.86 -3.12
C PHE A 124 7.58 8.54 -2.36
N TRP A 125 6.46 7.83 -2.15
CA TRP A 125 6.45 6.58 -1.40
C TRP A 125 7.20 5.45 -2.11
N ILE A 126 7.11 5.36 -3.44
CA ILE A 126 7.85 4.36 -4.23
C ILE A 126 9.36 4.61 -4.06
N ARG A 127 9.83 5.85 -4.26
CA ARG A 127 11.25 6.20 -4.09
C ARG A 127 11.73 5.92 -2.67
N HIS A 128 10.96 6.34 -1.67
CA HIS A 128 11.30 6.13 -0.26
C HIS A 128 11.42 4.64 0.09
N ALA A 129 10.47 3.81 -0.34
CA ALA A 129 10.50 2.38 -0.09
C ALA A 129 11.70 1.69 -0.74
N ILE A 130 12.06 2.09 -1.97
CA ILE A 130 13.24 1.58 -2.68
C ILE A 130 14.53 1.95 -1.93
N ILE A 131 14.72 3.24 -1.60
CA ILE A 131 15.91 3.73 -0.87
C ILE A 131 16.05 3.02 0.48
N ARG A 132 14.93 2.86 1.21
CA ARG A 132 14.92 2.12 2.48
C ARG A 132 15.35 0.66 2.29
N SER A 133 14.85 -0.02 1.26
CA SER A 133 15.23 -1.40 0.95
C SER A 133 16.73 -1.55 0.67
N MET A 134 17.29 -0.61 -0.08
CA MET A 134 18.74 -0.58 -0.39
C MET A 134 19.58 -0.39 0.87
N THR A 135 19.18 0.52 1.75
CA THR A 135 19.91 0.85 3.00
C THR A 135 19.90 -0.31 3.99
N VAL A 136 18.75 -0.97 4.16
CA VAL A 136 18.64 -2.15 5.03
C VAL A 136 19.49 -3.30 4.51
N SER A 137 19.52 -3.50 3.19
CA SER A 137 20.29 -4.58 2.55
C SER A 137 21.80 -4.31 2.51
N SER A 138 22.22 -3.04 2.47
CA SER A 138 23.65 -2.67 2.51
C SER A 138 24.23 -2.75 3.92
N PHE A 139 23.43 -2.46 4.96
CA PHE A 139 23.89 -2.52 6.35
C PHE A 139 24.34 -3.94 6.74
N THR A 140 23.64 -4.98 6.26
CA THR A 140 24.01 -6.39 6.52
C THR A 140 25.27 -6.85 5.78
N ARG A 141 25.82 -6.02 4.87
CA ARG A 141 26.97 -6.38 4.03
C ARG A 141 28.26 -5.64 4.43
N VAL A 142 28.23 -4.89 5.53
CA VAL A 142 29.45 -4.40 6.17
C VAL A 142 29.86 -5.45 7.19
N SER A 143 30.70 -6.39 6.77
CA SER A 143 31.55 -7.10 7.71
C SER A 143 32.37 -6.01 8.39
N PHE A 144 32.12 -5.74 9.67
CA PHE A 144 33.08 -5.02 10.50
C PHE A 144 34.34 -5.88 10.55
N GLY A 145 35.22 -5.71 9.56
CA GLY A 145 36.61 -6.13 9.61
C GLY A 145 37.32 -5.24 10.61
N LEU A 146 37.09 -5.47 11.89
CA LEU A 146 38.06 -5.21 12.93
C LEU A 146 39.11 -6.32 12.83
N GLU A 147 39.97 -6.22 11.83
CA GLU A 147 41.26 -6.91 11.79
C GLU A 147 42.33 -5.84 11.56
N SER A 148 42.80 -5.26 12.67
CA SER A 148 44.20 -4.95 13.03
C SER A 148 44.20 -4.10 14.29
#